data_AF-A0A1D3TFN1-F1
#
_entry.id   AF-A0A1D3TFN1-F1
#
_cell.length_a   1.000
_cell.length_b   1.000
_cell.length_c   1.000
_cell.angle_alpha   90.00
_cell.angle_beta   90.00
_cell.angle_gamma   90.00
#
_symmetry.space_group_name_H-M   'P 1'
#
loop_
_entity.id
_entity.type
_entity.pdbx_description
1 polymer ?
#
loop_
_entity_poly.entity_id
_entity_poly.type
_entity_poly.pdbx_seq_one_letter_code
_entity_poly.pdbx_strand_id
1 'polypeptide(L)'
;MVTVKNLNVDLEPYTSLVERKYVPYFILVYQIYSFISIIVLLDYLHEQKIKRSIKTGIFLCFITSVNVGLSLFFLLLYFNVCL
;
A
#
# COMPACT_ATOMS: atom_id res chain seq x y z
N MET A 1 28.44 -3.67 -6.97
CA MET A 1 27.48 -4.78 -7.14
C MET A 1 27.86 -5.84 -6.11
N VAL A 2 27.33 -5.73 -4.89
CA VAL A 2 27.59 -6.72 -3.82
C VAL A 2 26.46 -7.72 -3.88
N THR A 3 26.71 -8.86 -4.53
CA THR A 3 25.86 -10.04 -4.52
C THR A 3 25.97 -10.72 -3.16
N VAL A 4 25.24 -10.21 -2.17
CA VAL A 4 25.03 -10.95 -0.92
C VAL A 4 24.00 -12.04 -1.21
N LYS A 5 24.48 -13.26 -1.50
CA LYS A 5 23.69 -14.47 -1.40
C LYS A 5 23.32 -14.66 0.08
N ASN A 6 22.21 -14.09 0.53
CA ASN A 6 21.58 -14.48 1.79
C ASN A 6 20.84 -15.81 1.56
N LEU A 7 21.63 -16.88 1.49
CA LEU A 7 21.19 -18.24 1.68
C LEU A 7 20.87 -18.41 3.17
N ASN A 8 19.65 -18.85 3.44
CA ASN A 8 19.19 -19.43 4.70
C ASN A 8 19.33 -18.53 5.94
N VAL A 9 18.46 -17.50 6.02
CA VAL A 9 17.91 -17.16 7.33
C VAL A 9 16.73 -18.10 7.51
N ASP A 10 16.98 -19.23 8.18
CA ASP A 10 15.94 -20.13 8.69
C ASP A 10 15.15 -19.35 9.76
N LEU A 11 14.25 -18.47 9.32
CA LEU A 11 13.14 -18.04 10.16
C LEU A 11 12.26 -19.27 10.31
N GLU A 12 12.22 -19.81 11.53
CA GLU A 12 11.24 -20.79 12.01
C GLU A 12 9.87 -20.53 11.38
N PRO A 13 9.05 -21.57 11.12
CA PRO A 13 7.87 -21.48 10.29
C PRO A 13 6.77 -20.73 11.04
N TYR A 14 6.91 -19.42 11.15
CA TYR A 14 5.78 -18.55 11.34
C TYR A 14 4.83 -18.92 10.21
N THR A 15 3.65 -19.40 10.57
CA THR A 15 2.50 -19.49 9.67
C THR A 15 2.18 -18.08 9.25
N SER A 16 2.98 -17.54 8.33
CA SER A 16 2.85 -16.18 7.83
C SER A 16 1.50 -16.11 7.14
N LEU A 17 0.64 -15.19 7.59
CA LEU A 17 -0.66 -14.95 6.97
C LEU A 17 -0.56 -14.73 5.45
N VAL A 18 0.62 -14.30 4.96
CA VAL A 18 0.93 -14.10 3.56
C VAL A 18 2.29 -14.74 3.26
N GLU A 19 2.35 -15.70 2.35
CA GLU A 19 3.62 -16.25 1.89
C GLU A 19 4.44 -15.15 1.17
N ARG A 20 5.75 -15.08 1.45
CA ARG A 20 6.65 -14.06 0.86
C ARG A 20 6.61 -14.02 -0.67
N LYS A 21 6.29 -15.13 -1.32
CA LYS A 21 6.14 -15.23 -2.78
C LYS A 21 5.06 -14.29 -3.33
N TYR A 22 4.01 -14.01 -2.55
CA TYR A 22 2.87 -13.19 -2.98
C TYR A 22 3.01 -11.69 -2.66
N VAL A 23 3.91 -11.33 -1.74
CA VAL A 23 4.18 -9.92 -1.36
C VAL A 23 4.39 -8.98 -2.55
N PRO A 24 5.21 -9.30 -3.58
CA PRO A 24 5.38 -8.38 -4.73
C PRO A 24 4.10 -8.14 -5.52
N TYR A 25 3.19 -9.13 -5.60
CA TYR A 25 1.90 -8.97 -6.26
C TYR A 25 0.98 -8.03 -5.46
N PHE A 26 0.98 -8.15 -4.12
CA PHE A 26 0.25 -7.22 -3.26
C PHE A 26 0.78 -5.79 -3.41
N ILE A 27 2.10 -5.59 -3.46
CA ILE A 27 2.69 -4.26 -3.69
C ILE A 27 2.14 -3.65 -4.97
N LEU A 28 2.19 -4.39 -6.08
CA LEU A 28 1.75 -3.89 -7.37
C LEU A 28 0.26 -3.50 -7.34
N VAL A 29 -0.59 -4.37 -6.78
CA VAL A 29 -2.03 -4.12 -6.67
C VAL A 29 -2.32 -2.89 -5.79
N TYR A 30 -1.74 -2.81 -4.59
CA TYR A 30 -1.96 -1.68 -3.69
C TYR A 30 -1.40 -0.37 -4.23
N GLN A 31 -0.33 -0.42 -5.02
CA GLN A 31 0.25 0.77 -5.63
C GLN A 31 -0.67 1.33 -6.74
N ILE A 32 -1.25 0.47 -7.58
CA ILE A 32 -2.26 0.86 -8.58
C ILE A 32 -3.49 1.44 -7.87
N TYR A 33 -4.01 0.76 -6.85
CA TYR A 33 -5.18 1.24 -6.10
C TYR A 33 -4.91 2.57 -5.40
N SER A 34 -3.72 2.75 -4.82
CA SER A 34 -3.31 4.01 -4.20
C SER A 34 -3.29 5.15 -5.22
N PHE A 35 -2.74 4.90 -6.41
CA PHE A 35 -2.68 5.91 -7.47
C PHE A 35 -4.08 6.33 -7.94
N ILE A 36 -4.97 5.35 -8.20
CA ILE A 36 -6.36 5.62 -8.57
C ILE A 36 -7.07 6.41 -7.46
N SER A 37 -6.91 5.99 -6.21
CA SER A 37 -7.58 6.63 -5.07
C SER A 37 -7.13 8.09 -4.92
N ILE A 38 -5.85 8.39 -5.12
CA ILE A 38 -5.30 9.76 -5.07
C ILE A 38 -5.90 10.62 -6.19
N ILE A 39 -6.00 10.09 -7.41
CA ILE A 39 -6.61 10.80 -8.55
C ILE A 39 -8.07 11.13 -8.24
N VAL A 40 -8.85 10.15 -7.77
CA VAL A 40 -10.26 10.35 -7.42
C VAL A 40 -10.41 11.39 -6.31
N LEU A 41 -9.53 11.38 -5.30
CA LEU A 41 -9.54 12.38 -4.24
C LEU A 41 -9.21 13.77 -4.80
N LEU A 42 -8.21 13.90 -5.67
CA LEU A 42 -7.85 15.17 -6.31
C LEU A 42 -9.00 15.72 -7.16
N ASP A 43 -9.65 14.86 -7.94
CA ASP A 43 -10.80 15.22 -8.77
C ASP A 43 -11.97 15.71 -7.89
N TYR A 44 -12.26 14.99 -6.79
CA TYR A 44 -13.25 15.40 -5.79
C TYR A 44 -12.90 16.73 -5.09
N LEU A 45 -11.61 17.00 -4.88
CA LEU A 45 -11.16 18.28 -4.32
C LEU A 45 -11.30 19.43 -5.30
N HIS A 46 -11.17 19.16 -6.60
CA HIS A 46 -11.26 20.14 -7.68
C HIS A 46 -12.70 20.52 -8.04
N GLU A 47 -13.67 19.62 -7.82
CA GLU A 47 -15.10 19.92 -8.02
C GLU A 47 -15.55 21.16 -7.21
N GLN A 48 -16.22 22.10 -7.90
CA GLN A 48 -16.64 23.37 -7.31
C GLN A 48 -17.58 23.16 -6.11
N LYS A 49 -17.41 24.00 -5.08
CA LYS A 49 -18.00 23.95 -3.72
C LYS A 49 -19.51 23.70 -3.62
N ILE A 50 -20.27 23.82 -4.71
CA ILE A 50 -21.75 23.83 -4.72
C ILE A 50 -22.36 22.43 -4.45
N LYS A 51 -21.65 21.33 -4.72
CA LYS A 51 -22.15 19.94 -4.48
C LYS A 51 -21.32 19.11 -3.50
N ARG A 52 -20.33 19.72 -2.83
CA ARG A 52 -19.33 18.99 -2.06
C ARG A 52 -19.86 18.59 -0.68
N SER A 53 -20.12 17.29 -0.49
CA SER A 53 -20.43 16.74 0.82
C SER A 53 -19.14 16.53 1.62
N ILE A 54 -19.06 17.09 2.81
CA ILE A 54 -17.88 16.93 3.69
C ILE A 54 -17.71 15.45 4.07
N LYS A 55 -18.82 14.72 4.26
CA LYS A 55 -18.80 13.30 4.64
C LYS A 55 -18.12 12.41 3.60
N THR A 56 -18.42 12.60 2.32
CA THR A 56 -17.81 11.84 1.23
C THR A 56 -16.34 12.17 1.07
N GLY A 57 -15.94 13.42 1.28
CA GLY A 57 -14.52 13.82 1.27
C GLY A 57 -13.70 13.14 2.36
N ILE A 58 -14.23 13.08 3.60
CA ILE A 58 -13.57 12.38 4.71
C ILE A 58 -13.45 10.88 4.41
N PHE A 59 -14.50 10.28 3.86
CA PHE A 59 -14.51 8.85 3.52
C PHE A 59 -13.49 8.51 2.42
N LEU A 60 -13.45 9.29 1.35
CA LEU A 60 -12.44 9.16 0.29
C LEU A 60 -11.02 9.33 0.85
N CYS A 61 -10.81 10.31 1.73
CA CYS A 61 -9.53 10.52 2.39
C CYS A 61 -9.11 9.31 3.23
N PHE A 62 -10.05 8.74 4.01
CA PHE A 62 -9.79 7.54 4.80
C PHE A 62 -9.37 6.36 3.92
N ILE A 63 -10.09 6.10 2.83
CA ILE A 63 -9.76 5.03 1.87
C ILE A 63 -8.37 5.26 1.27
N THR A 64 -8.07 6.48 0.83
CA THR A 64 -6.74 6.79 0.28
C THR A 64 -5.62 6.56 1.30
N SER A 65 -5.82 6.99 2.55
CA SER A 65 -4.82 6.84 3.60
C SER A 65 -4.55 5.36 3.92
N VAL A 66 -5.59 4.53 4.00
CA VAL A 66 -5.46 3.09 4.21
C VAL A 66 -4.72 2.42 3.05
N ASN A 67 -5.10 2.74 1.80
CA ASN A 67 -4.46 2.15 0.62
C ASN A 67 -2.97 2.52 0.53
N VAL A 68 -2.63 3.79 0.74
CA VAL A 68 -1.24 4.26 0.71
C VAL A 68 -0.43 3.66 1.88
N GLY A 69 -1.02 3.60 3.07
CA GLY A 69 -0.39 3.00 4.25
C GLY A 69 -0.08 1.52 4.06
N LEU A 70 -1.04 0.74 3.52
CA LEU A 70 -0.83 -0.66 3.19
C LEU A 70 0.21 -0.84 2.09
N SER A 71 0.19 0.00 1.05
CA SER A 71 1.19 -0.03 -0.02
C SER A 71 2.61 0.18 0.52
N LEU A 72 2.79 1.14 1.45
CA LEU A 72 4.08 1.40 2.09
C LEU A 72 4.50 0.26 3.02
N PHE A 73 3.55 -0.30 3.78
CA PHE A 73 3.81 -1.42 4.67
C PHE A 73 4.34 -2.65 3.90
N PHE A 74 3.67 -3.04 2.81
CA PHE A 74 4.14 -4.16 1.99
C PHE A 74 5.49 -3.88 1.32
N LEU A 75 5.73 -2.63 0.91
CA LEU A 75 7.00 -2.22 0.32
C LEU A 75 8.16 -2.31 1.34
N LEU A 76 7.95 -1.87 2.58
CA LEU A 76 8.92 -2.01 3.67
C LEU A 76 9.18 -3.48 4.02
N LEU A 77 8.14 -4.31 4.01
CA LEU A 77 8.25 -5.75 4.24
C LEU A 77 9.07 -6.42 3.14
N TYR A 78 8.88 -6.03 1.87
CA TYR A 78 9.65 -6.55 0.75
C TYR A 78 11.15 -6.24 0.84
N PHE A 79 11.51 -5.06 1.33
CA PHE A 79 12.92 -4.70 1.56
C PHE A 79 13.49 -5.26 2.88
N ASN A 80 12.73 -6.08 3.62
CA ASN A 80 13.08 -6.58 4.95
C ASN A 80 13.48 -5.46 5.94
N VAL A 81 12.95 -4.24 5.77
CA VAL A 81 13.27 -3.11 6.67
C VAL A 81 12.51 -3.23 7.99
N CYS A 82 11.35 -3.89 7.98
CA CYS A 82 10.49 -4.11 9.15
C CYS A 82 10.52 -5.57 9.65
N LEU A 83 11.58 -6.33 9.33
CA LEU A 83 11.75 -7.73 9.72
C LEU A 83 12.89 -7.91 10.71
#